data_AF-A0A1B8EAY7-F1
#
_entry.id   AF-A0A1B8EAY7-F1
#
_cell.length_a   1.000
_cell.length_b   1.000
_cell.length_c   1.000
_cell.angle_alpha   90.00
_cell.angle_beta   90.00
_cell.angle_gamma   90.00
#
_symmetry.space_group_name_H-M   'P 1'
#
loop_
_entity.id
_entity.type
_entity.pdbx_description
1 polymer ?
#
loop_
_entity_poly.entity_id
_entity_poly.type
_entity_poly.pdbx_seq_one_letter_code
_entity_poly.pdbx_strand_id
1 'polypeptide(L)'
;MTADTQPTYPLTKAQVDEIALVHEADTSELEGRLKELSETCQSTCATGFSKCATHQNEMRKLYQDAYTAASPGRWTSYRPAEYNNDLKKMFDAQATIEKINDRARREKMQHIKDSQCTFGLSDHATVKNTKIRAAELHGSGTSSADIDSYIIEESEKLLSTLTPEQQEFQAEYDKSKSEAEKYAYLRTIACATKPTDTPRDVELKLKWTKLFDNKAPYNDILSVMEKDIADAKSNALILENRLADLRNAQAANNKAKAAKEESKRKQARDAIRRCCSEGCGSVCELNGPNADLGCERCFGMKEEGALQNYSWFCSPECAKTNAGSHNARFHST
;
A
#
# COMPACT_ATOMS: atom_id res chain seq x y z
N MET A 1 3.66 -15.78 -37.49
CA MET A 1 2.72 -16.82 -37.03
C MET A 1 2.39 -16.51 -35.57
N THR A 2 1.46 -15.60 -35.34
CA THR A 2 0.87 -15.41 -34.02
C THR A 2 -0.04 -16.61 -33.82
N ALA A 3 0.27 -17.46 -32.84
CA ALA A 3 -0.71 -18.44 -32.39
C ALA A 3 -1.97 -17.64 -32.03
N ASP A 4 -3.09 -17.93 -32.69
CA ASP A 4 -4.41 -17.54 -32.22
C ASP A 4 -4.62 -18.25 -30.89
N THR A 5 -4.04 -17.71 -29.82
CA THR A 5 -4.42 -18.07 -28.46
C THR A 5 -5.83 -17.57 -28.30
N GLN A 6 -6.77 -18.50 -28.52
CA GLN A 6 -8.17 -18.28 -28.26
C GLN A 6 -8.29 -17.68 -26.85
N PRO A 7 -8.99 -16.55 -26.68
CA PRO A 7 -9.01 -15.90 -25.37
C PRO A 7 -9.63 -16.85 -24.34
N THR A 8 -8.90 -17.10 -23.25
CA THR A 8 -9.34 -17.96 -22.15
C THR A 8 -9.84 -17.12 -20.99
N TYR A 9 -10.93 -17.54 -20.36
CA TYR A 9 -11.39 -16.97 -19.10
C TYR A 9 -10.30 -16.99 -18.02
N PRO A 10 -10.33 -16.05 -17.06
CA PRO A 10 -11.33 -15.00 -16.87
C PRO A 10 -11.15 -13.81 -17.84
N LEU A 11 -12.26 -13.11 -18.10
CA LEU A 11 -12.24 -11.87 -18.88
C LEU A 11 -11.88 -10.68 -17.99
N THR A 12 -11.15 -9.71 -18.56
CA THR A 12 -10.96 -8.41 -17.94
C THR A 12 -12.24 -7.57 -18.03
N LYS A 13 -12.42 -6.59 -17.13
CA LYS A 13 -13.57 -5.67 -17.19
C LYS A 13 -13.70 -4.95 -18.54
N ALA A 14 -12.56 -4.55 -19.13
CA ALA A 14 -12.54 -3.90 -20.44
C ALA A 14 -13.05 -4.83 -21.55
N GLN A 15 -12.67 -6.12 -21.52
CA GLN A 15 -13.18 -7.10 -22.47
C GLN A 15 -14.68 -7.34 -22.27
N VAL A 16 -15.16 -7.44 -21.02
CA VAL A 16 -16.60 -7.59 -20.73
C VAL A 16 -17.40 -6.40 -21.28
N ASP A 17 -16.91 -5.18 -21.08
CA ASP A 17 -17.57 -3.96 -21.56
C ASP A 17 -17.55 -3.86 -23.09
N GLU A 18 -16.42 -4.19 -23.72
CA GLU A 18 -16.32 -4.27 -25.17
C GLU A 18 -17.32 -5.29 -25.73
N ILE A 19 -17.40 -6.48 -25.14
CA ILE A 19 -18.34 -7.53 -25.54
C ILE A 19 -19.78 -7.06 -25.40
N ALA A 20 -20.13 -6.38 -24.30
CA ALA A 20 -21.47 -5.85 -24.10
C ALA A 20 -21.85 -4.83 -25.17
N LEU A 21 -20.95 -3.87 -25.45
CA LEU A 21 -21.15 -2.83 -26.47
C LEU A 21 -21.29 -3.44 -27.88
N VAL A 22 -20.39 -4.37 -28.24
CA VAL A 22 -20.45 -5.05 -29.54
C VAL A 22 -21.74 -5.87 -29.65
N HIS A 23 -22.13 -6.55 -28.58
CA HIS A 23 -23.35 -7.34 -28.57
C HIS A 23 -24.62 -6.49 -28.76
N GLU A 24 -24.69 -5.32 -28.12
CA GLU A 24 -25.79 -4.38 -28.30
C GLU A 24 -25.87 -3.87 -29.74
N ALA A 25 -24.72 -3.50 -30.32
CA ALA A 25 -24.63 -3.05 -31.71
C ALA A 25 -25.04 -4.16 -32.70
N ASP A 26 -24.50 -5.37 -32.54
CA ASP A 26 -24.81 -6.52 -33.39
C ASP A 26 -26.30 -6.91 -33.32
N THR A 27 -26.88 -6.85 -32.12
CA THR A 27 -28.31 -7.16 -31.91
C THR A 27 -29.18 -6.12 -32.60
N SER A 28 -28.87 -4.83 -32.42
CA SER A 28 -29.58 -3.73 -33.07
C SER A 28 -29.49 -3.80 -34.59
N GLU A 29 -28.32 -4.14 -35.14
CA GLU A 29 -28.14 -4.34 -36.58
C GLU A 29 -28.97 -5.52 -37.09
N LEU A 30 -28.92 -6.68 -36.42
CA LEU A 30 -29.68 -7.85 -36.81
C LEU A 30 -31.19 -7.57 -36.79
N GLU A 31 -31.70 -6.96 -35.73
CA GLU A 31 -33.12 -6.61 -35.61
C GLU A 31 -33.55 -5.61 -36.68
N GLY A 32 -32.73 -4.60 -36.96
CA GLY A 32 -32.97 -3.64 -38.04
C GLY A 32 -33.08 -4.31 -39.40
N ARG A 33 -32.13 -5.18 -39.74
CA ARG A 33 -32.11 -5.90 -41.02
C ARG A 33 -33.26 -6.91 -41.13
N LEU A 34 -33.61 -7.61 -40.05
CA LEU A 34 -34.76 -8.51 -40.02
C LEU A 34 -36.08 -7.75 -40.23
N LYS A 35 -36.20 -6.56 -39.64
CA LYS A 35 -37.37 -5.69 -39.82
C LYS A 35 -37.50 -5.20 -41.26
N GLU A 36 -36.43 -4.64 -41.82
CA GLU A 36 -36.38 -4.18 -43.23
C GLU A 36 -36.74 -5.32 -44.20
N LEU A 37 -36.22 -6.51 -43.94
CA LEU A 37 -36.50 -7.71 -44.72
C LEU A 37 -37.99 -8.10 -44.67
N SER A 38 -38.60 -8.02 -43.48
CA SER A 38 -40.02 -8.30 -43.30
C SER A 38 -40.90 -7.28 -44.03
N GLU A 39 -40.61 -5.99 -43.89
CA GLU A 39 -41.34 -4.89 -44.53
C GLU A 39 -41.23 -4.92 -46.06
N THR A 40 -40.02 -5.20 -46.58
CA THR A 40 -39.77 -5.38 -48.01
C THR A 40 -40.57 -6.55 -48.55
N CYS A 41 -40.58 -7.69 -47.85
CA CYS A 41 -41.35 -8.84 -48.30
C CYS A 41 -42.86 -8.59 -48.26
N GLN A 42 -43.38 -7.89 -47.25
CA GLN A 42 -44.81 -7.57 -47.16
C GLN A 42 -45.29 -6.67 -48.30
N SER A 43 -44.44 -5.76 -48.77
CA SER A 43 -44.77 -4.85 -49.87
C SER A 43 -44.59 -5.47 -51.26
N THR A 44 -43.69 -6.44 -51.42
CA THR A 44 -43.30 -6.98 -52.73
C THR A 44 -43.78 -8.41 -53.03
N CYS A 45 -44.12 -9.21 -52.01
CA CYS A 45 -44.43 -10.62 -52.18
C CYS A 45 -45.91 -10.92 -51.90
N ALA A 46 -46.60 -11.50 -52.89
CA ALA A 46 -48.02 -11.87 -52.78
C ALA A 46 -48.32 -12.96 -51.73
N THR A 47 -47.32 -13.76 -51.35
CA THR A 47 -47.49 -14.91 -50.43
C THR A 47 -47.24 -14.56 -48.95
N GLY A 48 -46.73 -13.35 -48.66
CA GLY A 48 -46.31 -12.94 -47.32
C GLY A 48 -44.98 -13.57 -46.86
N PHE A 49 -44.39 -13.02 -45.81
CA PHE A 49 -43.03 -13.36 -45.36
C PHE A 49 -42.84 -14.83 -44.99
N SER A 50 -43.81 -15.46 -44.32
CA SER A 50 -43.73 -16.86 -43.88
C SER A 50 -43.71 -17.88 -45.02
N LYS A 51 -44.21 -17.51 -46.21
CA LYS A 51 -44.28 -18.38 -47.39
C LYS A 51 -43.33 -17.95 -48.51
N CYS A 52 -42.55 -16.89 -48.32
CA CYS A 52 -41.59 -16.41 -49.31
C CYS A 52 -40.22 -17.05 -49.09
N ALA A 53 -39.89 -18.07 -49.90
CA ALA A 53 -38.65 -18.83 -49.78
C ALA A 53 -37.39 -17.95 -49.88
N THR A 54 -37.40 -16.93 -50.74
CA THR A 54 -36.26 -16.01 -50.92
C THR A 54 -35.96 -15.26 -49.62
N HIS A 55 -36.96 -14.56 -49.05
CA HIS A 55 -36.77 -13.79 -47.83
C HIS A 55 -36.56 -14.69 -46.60
N GLN A 56 -37.10 -15.91 -46.56
CA GLN A 56 -36.79 -16.88 -45.52
C GLN A 56 -35.32 -17.32 -45.56
N ASN A 57 -34.75 -17.51 -46.76
CA ASN A 57 -33.32 -17.82 -46.92
C ASN A 57 -32.44 -16.63 -46.56
N GLU A 58 -32.84 -15.40 -46.89
CA GLU A 58 -32.14 -14.18 -46.48
C GLU A 58 -32.16 -13.99 -44.97
N MET A 59 -33.31 -14.21 -44.33
CA MET A 59 -33.46 -14.20 -42.87
C MET A 59 -32.49 -15.20 -42.22
N ARG A 60 -32.43 -16.42 -42.77
CA ARG A 60 -31.52 -17.47 -42.31
C ARG A 60 -30.06 -17.04 -42.43
N LYS A 61 -29.69 -16.39 -43.54
CA LYS A 61 -28.35 -15.85 -43.75
C LYS A 61 -27.99 -14.77 -42.73
N LEU A 62 -28.92 -13.86 -42.41
CA LEU A 62 -28.72 -12.84 -41.38
C LEU A 62 -28.41 -13.47 -40.01
N TYR A 63 -29.16 -14.50 -39.60
CA TYR A 63 -28.87 -15.24 -38.36
C TYR A 63 -27.51 -15.97 -38.43
N GLN A 64 -27.16 -16.54 -39.58
CA GLN A 64 -25.88 -17.21 -39.76
C GLN A 64 -24.71 -16.24 -39.59
N ASP A 65 -24.79 -15.07 -40.21
CA ASP A 65 -23.77 -14.02 -40.10
C ASP A 65 -23.68 -13.51 -38.66
N ALA A 66 -24.81 -13.30 -37.99
CA ALA A 66 -24.84 -12.83 -36.59
C ALA A 66 -24.18 -13.81 -35.61
N TYR A 67 -24.40 -15.12 -35.75
CA TYR A 67 -23.89 -16.11 -34.80
C TYR A 67 -22.53 -16.71 -35.15
N THR A 68 -22.08 -16.62 -36.41
CA THR A 68 -20.86 -17.32 -36.86
C THR A 68 -19.79 -16.42 -37.47
N ALA A 69 -20.05 -15.13 -37.67
CA ALA A 69 -19.02 -14.22 -38.15
C ALA A 69 -17.91 -14.04 -37.10
N ALA A 70 -16.66 -14.17 -37.56
CA ALA A 70 -15.49 -13.92 -36.75
C ALA A 70 -15.24 -12.41 -36.68
N SER A 71 -15.50 -11.81 -35.52
CA SER A 71 -15.12 -10.43 -35.22
C SER A 71 -14.47 -10.37 -33.84
N PRO A 72 -13.37 -9.60 -33.67
CA PRO A 72 -12.85 -9.26 -32.36
C PRO A 72 -13.95 -8.64 -31.48
N GLY A 73 -13.89 -8.92 -30.18
CA GLY A 73 -14.84 -8.36 -29.20
C GLY A 73 -16.21 -9.05 -29.15
N ARG A 74 -16.57 -9.94 -30.07
CA ARG A 74 -17.84 -10.69 -29.96
C ARG A 74 -17.75 -11.78 -28.90
N TRP A 75 -18.81 -12.01 -28.12
CA TRP A 75 -18.84 -13.10 -27.15
C TRP A 75 -18.58 -14.49 -27.79
N THR A 76 -18.92 -14.66 -29.07
CA THR A 76 -18.68 -15.89 -29.84
C THR A 76 -17.21 -16.16 -30.11
N SER A 77 -16.33 -15.14 -30.11
CA SER A 77 -14.88 -15.33 -30.26
C SER A 77 -14.23 -15.99 -29.03
N TYR A 78 -14.94 -16.00 -27.91
CA TYR A 78 -14.52 -16.62 -26.65
C TYR A 78 -15.07 -18.05 -26.51
N ARG A 79 -15.82 -18.55 -27.50
CA ARG A 79 -16.31 -19.93 -27.52
C ARG A 79 -15.34 -20.84 -28.29
N PRO A 80 -15.20 -22.12 -27.88
CA PRO A 80 -14.42 -23.12 -28.62
C PRO A 80 -14.78 -23.14 -30.12
N ALA A 81 -13.81 -23.41 -30.98
CA ALA A 81 -14.02 -23.45 -32.43
C ALA A 81 -15.16 -24.41 -32.84
N GLU A 82 -15.40 -25.44 -32.04
CA GLU A 82 -16.51 -26.38 -32.12
C GLU A 82 -17.87 -25.68 -32.12
N TYR A 83 -18.06 -24.61 -31.34
CA TYR A 83 -19.31 -23.85 -31.30
C TYR A 83 -19.68 -23.31 -32.69
N ASN A 84 -18.74 -22.62 -33.33
CA ASN A 84 -18.95 -22.04 -34.67
C ASN A 84 -19.12 -23.12 -35.73
N ASN A 85 -18.35 -24.20 -35.64
CA ASN A 85 -18.43 -25.32 -36.56
C ASN A 85 -19.78 -26.05 -36.47
N ASP A 86 -20.28 -26.29 -35.25
CA ASP A 86 -21.55 -26.96 -35.03
C ASP A 86 -22.73 -26.08 -35.45
N LEU A 87 -22.67 -24.76 -35.20
CA LEU A 87 -23.70 -23.85 -35.70
C LEU A 87 -23.73 -23.80 -37.22
N LYS A 88 -22.57 -23.73 -37.89
CA LYS A 88 -22.50 -23.81 -39.36
C LYS A 88 -23.15 -25.09 -39.89
N LYS A 89 -22.85 -26.24 -39.28
CA LYS A 89 -23.51 -27.52 -39.63
C LYS A 89 -25.03 -27.47 -39.43
N MET A 90 -25.53 -26.81 -38.38
CA MET A 90 -26.98 -26.63 -38.17
C MET A 90 -27.62 -25.75 -39.25
N PHE A 91 -26.91 -24.70 -39.70
CA PHE A 91 -27.35 -23.88 -40.83
C PHE A 91 -27.39 -24.68 -42.12
N ASP A 92 -26.32 -25.42 -42.44
CA ASP A 92 -26.18 -26.25 -43.64
C ASP A 92 -27.21 -27.39 -43.69
N ALA A 93 -27.48 -28.03 -42.54
CA ALA A 93 -28.49 -29.08 -42.39
C ALA A 93 -29.94 -28.56 -42.37
N GLN A 94 -30.17 -27.28 -42.64
CA GLN A 94 -31.48 -26.64 -42.64
C GLN A 94 -32.28 -26.82 -41.33
N ALA A 95 -31.61 -26.85 -40.16
CA ALA A 95 -32.29 -26.87 -38.87
C ALA A 95 -33.20 -25.63 -38.68
N THR A 96 -34.28 -25.74 -37.91
CA THR A 96 -35.17 -24.59 -37.66
C THR A 96 -34.44 -23.44 -36.96
N ILE A 97 -34.85 -22.20 -37.22
CA ILE A 97 -34.24 -21.01 -36.60
C ILE A 97 -34.42 -21.03 -35.09
N GLU A 98 -35.56 -21.52 -34.58
CA GLU A 98 -35.81 -21.68 -33.14
C GLU A 98 -34.74 -22.57 -32.50
N LYS A 99 -34.42 -23.72 -33.13
CA LYS A 99 -33.40 -24.65 -32.61
C LYS A 99 -32.00 -24.03 -32.60
N ILE A 100 -31.69 -23.21 -33.61
CA ILE A 100 -30.43 -22.46 -33.71
C ILE A 100 -30.36 -21.40 -32.61
N ASN A 101 -31.42 -20.61 -32.44
CA ASN A 101 -31.53 -19.57 -31.41
C ASN A 101 -31.42 -20.17 -30.01
N ASP A 102 -32.04 -21.32 -29.76
CA ASP A 102 -31.95 -22.02 -28.47
C ASP A 102 -30.51 -22.48 -28.18
N ARG A 103 -29.79 -22.99 -29.19
CA ARG A 103 -28.37 -23.34 -29.05
C ARG A 103 -27.53 -22.10 -28.77
N ALA A 104 -27.70 -21.03 -29.54
CA ALA A 104 -26.98 -19.78 -29.34
C ALA A 104 -27.24 -19.19 -27.94
N ARG A 105 -28.49 -19.21 -27.47
CA ARG A 105 -28.87 -18.74 -26.14
C ARG A 105 -28.20 -19.54 -25.03
N ARG A 106 -28.18 -20.87 -25.11
CA ARG A 106 -27.49 -21.72 -24.12
C ARG A 106 -25.99 -21.41 -24.05
N GLU A 107 -25.34 -21.23 -25.19
CA GLU A 107 -23.92 -20.93 -25.25
C GLU A 107 -23.60 -19.51 -24.76
N LYS A 108 -24.50 -18.55 -25.02
CA LYS A 108 -24.42 -17.20 -24.45
C LYS A 108 -24.55 -17.23 -22.92
N MET A 109 -25.50 -18.01 -22.39
CA MET A 109 -25.65 -18.16 -20.93
C MET A 109 -24.41 -18.83 -20.31
N GLN A 110 -23.83 -19.82 -20.99
CA GLN A 110 -22.57 -20.41 -20.55
C GLN A 110 -21.43 -19.38 -20.57
N HIS A 111 -21.34 -18.54 -21.60
CA HIS A 111 -20.36 -17.46 -21.67
C HIS A 111 -20.47 -16.49 -20.49
N ILE A 112 -21.68 -16.08 -20.13
CA ILE A 112 -21.94 -15.20 -18.98
C ILE A 112 -21.50 -15.89 -17.68
N LYS A 113 -21.90 -17.16 -17.49
CA LYS A 113 -21.50 -17.96 -16.32
C LYS A 113 -19.98 -18.08 -16.21
N ASP A 114 -19.30 -18.43 -17.31
CA ASP A 114 -17.84 -18.56 -17.35
C ASP A 114 -17.16 -17.22 -17.00
N SER A 115 -17.70 -16.10 -17.49
CA SER A 115 -17.20 -14.75 -17.17
C SER A 115 -17.35 -14.41 -15.70
N GLN A 116 -18.44 -14.84 -15.06
CA GLN A 116 -18.77 -14.52 -13.68
C GLN A 116 -18.13 -15.45 -12.66
N CYS A 117 -17.83 -16.70 -13.04
CA CYS A 117 -17.44 -17.74 -12.09
C CYS A 117 -15.95 -18.14 -12.19
N THR A 118 -15.28 -17.86 -13.31
CA THR A 118 -13.89 -18.31 -13.50
C THR A 118 -12.91 -17.49 -12.67
N PHE A 119 -12.04 -18.15 -11.92
CA PHE A 119 -11.01 -17.49 -11.11
C PHE A 119 -9.83 -17.03 -11.95
N GLY A 120 -9.37 -15.81 -11.68
CA GLY A 120 -8.08 -15.31 -12.09
C GLY A 120 -7.00 -15.62 -11.05
N LEU A 121 -5.76 -15.75 -11.52
CA LEU A 121 -4.60 -15.95 -10.64
C LEU A 121 -4.46 -14.81 -9.62
N SER A 122 -4.79 -13.58 -10.03
CA SER A 122 -4.70 -12.35 -9.22
C SER A 122 -6.00 -11.95 -8.53
N ASP A 123 -7.04 -12.78 -8.54
CA ASP A 123 -8.29 -12.39 -7.91
C ASP A 123 -8.10 -12.17 -6.40
N HIS A 124 -8.56 -11.02 -5.90
CA HIS A 124 -8.63 -10.72 -4.48
C HIS A 124 -9.46 -11.79 -3.74
N ALA A 125 -9.15 -12.09 -2.48
CA ALA A 125 -9.84 -13.13 -1.71
C ALA A 125 -11.37 -12.91 -1.67
N THR A 126 -11.81 -11.66 -1.51
CA THR A 126 -13.23 -11.29 -1.60
C THR A 126 -13.82 -11.61 -2.97
N VAL A 127 -13.12 -11.26 -4.06
CA VAL A 127 -13.57 -11.56 -5.44
C VAL A 127 -13.71 -13.06 -5.66
N LYS A 128 -12.76 -13.86 -5.15
CA LYS A 128 -12.86 -15.33 -5.22
C LYS A 128 -14.11 -15.84 -4.50
N ASN A 129 -14.41 -15.32 -3.31
CA ASN A 129 -15.63 -15.69 -2.58
C ASN A 129 -16.91 -15.27 -3.34
N THR A 130 -16.95 -14.07 -3.91
CA THR A 130 -18.05 -13.62 -4.75
C THR A 130 -18.26 -14.54 -5.95
N LYS A 131 -17.18 -14.96 -6.64
CA LYS A 131 -17.24 -15.87 -7.78
C LYS A 131 -17.70 -17.28 -7.39
N ILE A 132 -17.26 -17.80 -6.24
CA ILE A 132 -17.76 -19.07 -5.67
C ILE A 132 -19.28 -18.97 -5.46
N ARG A 133 -19.73 -17.90 -4.80
CA ARG A 133 -21.14 -17.69 -4.52
C ARG A 133 -21.98 -17.51 -5.79
N ALA A 134 -21.46 -16.78 -6.79
CA ALA A 134 -22.11 -16.65 -8.09
C ALA A 134 -22.28 -18.02 -8.76
N ALA A 135 -21.27 -18.89 -8.70
CA ALA A 135 -21.36 -20.25 -9.24
C ALA A 135 -22.44 -21.10 -8.54
N GLU A 136 -22.60 -20.95 -7.21
CA GLU A 136 -23.68 -21.60 -6.45
C GLU A 136 -25.06 -21.09 -6.89
N LEU A 137 -25.22 -19.76 -7.05
CA LEU A 137 -26.49 -19.15 -7.45
C LEU A 137 -26.93 -19.58 -8.86
N HIS A 138 -25.97 -19.70 -9.79
CA HIS A 138 -26.22 -20.31 -11.11
C HIS A 138 -26.70 -21.76 -11.01
N GLY A 139 -26.32 -22.49 -9.95
CA GLY A 139 -26.75 -23.88 -9.70
C GLY A 139 -28.12 -24.00 -9.03
N SER A 140 -28.60 -22.94 -8.36
CA SER A 140 -29.87 -22.96 -7.61
C SER A 140 -31.09 -22.47 -8.40
N GLY A 141 -30.93 -22.11 -9.67
CA GLY A 141 -32.01 -21.58 -10.50
C GLY A 141 -32.37 -20.11 -10.20
N THR A 142 -31.46 -19.39 -9.54
CA THR A 142 -31.57 -17.94 -9.33
C THR A 142 -31.55 -17.21 -10.68
N SER A 143 -32.30 -16.11 -10.80
CA SER A 143 -32.36 -15.36 -12.06
C SER A 143 -31.01 -14.70 -12.37
N SER A 144 -30.67 -14.58 -13.66
CA SER A 144 -29.42 -13.92 -14.05
C SER A 144 -29.34 -12.47 -13.55
N ALA A 145 -30.46 -11.74 -13.52
CA ALA A 145 -30.50 -10.37 -13.04
C ALA A 145 -30.16 -10.25 -11.53
N ASP A 146 -30.60 -11.21 -10.71
CA ASP A 146 -30.27 -11.22 -9.28
C ASP A 146 -28.80 -11.58 -9.05
N ILE A 147 -28.24 -12.47 -9.87
CA ILE A 147 -26.82 -12.82 -9.84
C ILE A 147 -25.97 -11.61 -10.23
N ASP A 148 -26.35 -10.91 -11.30
CA ASP A 148 -25.68 -9.69 -11.75
C ASP A 148 -25.71 -8.61 -10.65
N SER A 149 -26.88 -8.40 -10.04
CA SER A 149 -27.05 -7.46 -8.92
C SER A 149 -26.17 -7.82 -7.73
N TYR A 150 -26.12 -9.10 -7.35
CA TYR A 150 -25.23 -9.58 -6.28
C TYR A 150 -23.75 -9.29 -6.58
N ILE A 151 -23.30 -9.56 -7.81
CA ILE A 151 -21.90 -9.30 -8.21
C ILE A 151 -21.59 -7.80 -8.16
N ILE A 152 -22.51 -6.96 -8.63
CA ILE A 152 -22.38 -5.49 -8.58
C ILE A 152 -22.28 -5.02 -7.12
N GLU A 153 -23.21 -5.43 -6.26
CA GLU A 153 -23.22 -5.05 -4.84
C GLU A 153 -21.93 -5.46 -4.11
N GLU A 154 -21.43 -6.69 -4.34
CA GLU A 154 -20.18 -7.13 -3.72
C GLU A 154 -18.96 -6.36 -4.25
N SER A 155 -18.98 -6.00 -5.53
CA SER A 155 -17.94 -5.15 -6.12
C SER A 155 -17.95 -3.75 -5.52
N GLU A 156 -19.13 -3.16 -5.35
CA GLU A 156 -19.31 -1.85 -4.69
C GLU A 156 -18.87 -1.89 -3.23
N LYS A 157 -19.20 -2.95 -2.49
CA LYS A 157 -18.71 -3.16 -1.11
C LYS A 157 -17.19 -3.19 -1.07
N LEU A 158 -16.55 -3.89 -2.00
CA LEU A 158 -15.08 -3.92 -2.08
C LEU A 158 -14.51 -2.52 -2.36
N LEU A 159 -15.09 -1.78 -3.32
CA LEU A 159 -14.69 -0.40 -3.64
C LEU A 159 -14.92 0.57 -2.47
N SER A 160 -15.95 0.35 -1.66
CA SER A 160 -16.25 1.18 -0.48
C SER A 160 -15.18 1.10 0.61
N THR A 161 -14.31 0.07 0.58
CA THR A 161 -13.18 -0.05 1.52
C THR A 161 -12.01 0.86 1.18
N LEU A 162 -11.98 1.41 -0.03
CA LEU A 162 -10.94 2.31 -0.51
C LEU A 162 -11.15 3.73 0.03
N THR A 163 -10.05 4.46 0.22
CA THR A 163 -10.13 5.90 0.51
C THR A 163 -10.70 6.67 -0.69
N PRO A 164 -11.25 7.88 -0.51
CA PRO A 164 -11.77 8.67 -1.63
C PRO A 164 -10.76 8.87 -2.77
N GLU A 165 -9.49 9.13 -2.42
CA GLU A 165 -8.39 9.26 -3.39
C GLU A 165 -8.14 7.94 -4.15
N GLN A 166 -8.21 6.79 -3.47
CA GLN A 166 -8.09 5.48 -4.10
C GLN A 166 -9.28 5.15 -5.02
N GLN A 167 -10.49 5.58 -4.65
CA GLN A 167 -11.68 5.44 -5.50
C GLN A 167 -11.54 6.26 -6.77
N GLU A 168 -11.02 7.49 -6.69
CA GLU A 168 -10.72 8.31 -7.87
C GLU A 168 -9.69 7.65 -8.79
N PHE A 169 -8.61 7.09 -8.22
CA PHE A 169 -7.63 6.36 -9.00
C PHE A 169 -8.20 5.11 -9.68
N GLN A 170 -9.06 4.37 -8.98
CA GLN A 170 -9.74 3.20 -9.55
C GLN A 170 -10.68 3.61 -10.67
N ALA A 171 -11.48 4.66 -10.49
CA ALA A 171 -12.40 5.16 -11.51
C ALA A 171 -11.65 5.64 -12.77
N GLU A 172 -10.51 6.30 -12.62
CA GLU A 172 -9.68 6.73 -13.75
C GLU A 172 -8.97 5.55 -14.43
N TYR A 173 -8.53 4.55 -13.66
CA TYR A 173 -8.01 3.29 -14.19
C TYR A 173 -9.05 2.57 -15.04
N ASP A 174 -10.32 2.57 -14.62
CA ASP A 174 -11.42 1.92 -15.31
C ASP A 174 -11.87 2.65 -16.58
N LYS A 175 -11.51 3.94 -16.77
CA LYS A 175 -11.73 4.66 -18.05
C LYS A 175 -10.82 4.16 -19.18
N SER A 176 -9.68 3.55 -18.83
CA SER A 176 -8.71 3.07 -19.81
C SER A 176 -9.25 1.83 -20.55
N LYS A 177 -9.25 1.87 -21.88
CA LYS A 177 -9.88 0.84 -22.73
C LYS A 177 -8.91 -0.26 -23.16
N SER A 178 -7.61 0.00 -23.08
CA SER A 178 -6.56 -0.97 -23.42
C SER A 178 -5.64 -1.27 -22.24
N GLU A 179 -5.01 -2.44 -22.24
CA GLU A 179 -3.95 -2.77 -21.28
C GLU A 179 -2.78 -1.77 -21.36
N ALA A 180 -2.47 -1.26 -22.54
CA ALA A 180 -1.40 -0.28 -22.72
C ALA A 180 -1.71 1.05 -22.01
N GLU A 181 -2.95 1.55 -22.12
CA GLU A 181 -3.42 2.74 -21.40
C GLU A 181 -3.42 2.51 -19.89
N LYS A 182 -3.89 1.33 -19.44
CA LYS A 182 -3.87 0.93 -18.03
C LYS A 182 -2.44 0.91 -17.47
N TYR A 183 -1.49 0.34 -18.21
CA TYR A 183 -0.07 0.34 -17.83
C TYR A 183 0.51 1.75 -17.76
N ALA A 184 0.21 2.60 -18.74
CA ALA A 184 0.68 3.98 -18.78
C ALA A 184 0.13 4.80 -17.61
N TYR A 185 -1.16 4.60 -17.29
CA TYR A 185 -1.82 5.24 -16.15
C TYR A 185 -1.18 4.81 -14.82
N LEU A 186 -1.08 3.50 -14.57
CA LEU A 186 -0.47 2.96 -13.35
C LEU A 186 0.97 3.42 -13.15
N ARG A 187 1.77 3.43 -14.23
CA ARG A 187 3.13 3.96 -14.22
C ARG A 187 3.15 5.42 -13.78
N THR A 188 2.24 6.23 -14.32
CA THR A 188 2.16 7.67 -14.00
C THR A 188 1.83 7.87 -12.52
N ILE A 189 0.84 7.16 -11.99
CA ILE A 189 0.45 7.27 -10.57
C ILE A 189 1.57 6.77 -9.64
N ALA A 190 2.16 5.60 -9.93
CA ALA A 190 3.16 4.99 -9.07
C ALA A 190 4.53 5.69 -9.11
N CYS A 191 4.91 6.23 -10.27
CA CYS A 191 6.28 6.71 -10.51
C CYS A 191 6.39 8.24 -10.64
N ALA A 192 5.30 8.99 -10.55
CA ALA A 192 5.35 10.46 -10.59
C ALA A 192 6.20 11.03 -9.45
N THR A 193 7.17 11.88 -9.81
CA THR A 193 8.00 12.60 -8.85
C THR A 193 7.17 13.61 -8.07
N LYS A 194 7.29 13.63 -6.75
CA LYS A 194 6.64 14.60 -5.85
C LYS A 194 7.70 15.51 -5.24
N PRO A 195 7.36 16.77 -4.91
CA PRO A 195 8.29 17.70 -4.25
C PRO A 195 8.82 17.21 -2.90
N THR A 196 8.09 16.29 -2.25
CA THR A 196 8.42 15.70 -0.96
C THR A 196 9.25 14.42 -1.07
N ASP A 197 9.59 13.98 -2.28
CA ASP A 197 10.35 12.75 -2.47
C ASP A 197 11.76 12.87 -1.88
N THR A 198 12.16 11.86 -1.11
CA THR A 198 13.56 11.72 -0.70
C THR A 198 14.41 11.21 -1.87
N PRO A 199 15.75 11.34 -1.83
CA PRO A 199 16.63 10.75 -2.84
C PRO A 199 16.39 9.24 -3.04
N ARG A 200 16.00 8.52 -1.96
CA ARG A 200 15.68 7.10 -2.03
C ARG A 200 14.35 6.86 -2.76
N ASP A 201 13.34 7.69 -2.54
CA ASP A 201 12.06 7.58 -3.24
C ASP A 201 12.25 7.80 -4.74
N VAL A 202 13.08 8.76 -5.13
CA VAL A 202 13.44 9.02 -6.54
C VAL A 202 14.12 7.79 -7.16
N GLU A 203 15.06 7.16 -6.45
CA GLU A 203 15.74 5.94 -6.90
C GLU A 203 14.75 4.77 -7.11
N LEU A 204 13.86 4.55 -6.14
CA LEU A 204 12.84 3.50 -6.22
C LEU A 204 11.86 3.74 -7.36
N LYS A 205 11.37 4.98 -7.53
CA LYS A 205 10.49 5.34 -8.66
C LYS A 205 11.17 5.14 -10.01
N LEU A 206 12.47 5.46 -10.14
CA LEU A 206 13.24 5.20 -11.36
C LEU A 206 13.35 3.69 -11.64
N LYS A 207 13.55 2.88 -10.59
CA LYS A 207 13.57 1.41 -10.69
C LYS A 207 12.22 0.88 -11.16
N TRP A 208 11.11 1.31 -10.55
CA TRP A 208 9.76 0.86 -10.92
C TRP A 208 9.38 1.33 -12.33
N THR A 209 9.75 2.55 -12.72
CA THR A 209 9.55 3.08 -14.08
C THR A 209 10.11 2.13 -15.14
N LYS A 210 11.32 1.59 -14.92
CA LYS A 210 11.93 0.62 -15.85
C LYS A 210 11.14 -0.68 -15.95
N LEU A 211 10.51 -1.13 -14.88
CA LEU A 211 9.67 -2.34 -14.91
C LEU A 211 8.41 -2.11 -15.75
N PHE A 212 7.78 -0.95 -15.59
CA PHE A 212 6.65 -0.54 -16.43
C PHE A 212 7.05 -0.37 -17.89
N ASP A 213 8.18 0.29 -18.18
CA ASP A 213 8.69 0.50 -19.55
C ASP A 213 9.03 -0.82 -20.26
N ASN A 214 9.50 -1.81 -19.50
CA ASN A 214 9.77 -3.15 -20.00
C ASN A 214 8.52 -4.05 -20.13
N LYS A 215 7.32 -3.52 -19.82
CA LYS A 215 6.05 -4.28 -19.83
C LYS A 215 6.11 -5.56 -18.98
N ALA A 216 6.82 -5.51 -17.85
CA ALA A 216 6.81 -6.61 -16.91
C ALA A 216 5.39 -6.86 -16.39
N PRO A 217 4.95 -8.11 -16.16
CA PRO A 217 3.62 -8.40 -15.65
C PRO A 217 3.31 -7.63 -14.37
N TYR A 218 2.10 -7.07 -14.26
CA TYR A 218 1.72 -6.21 -13.14
C TYR A 218 1.90 -6.87 -11.76
N ASN A 219 1.62 -8.17 -11.64
CA ASN A 219 1.86 -8.94 -10.41
C ASN A 219 3.34 -8.94 -9.98
N ASP A 220 4.25 -8.98 -10.95
CA ASP A 220 5.69 -8.97 -10.70
C ASP A 220 6.13 -7.58 -10.27
N ILE A 221 5.59 -6.53 -10.90
CA ILE A 221 5.82 -5.14 -10.53
C ILE A 221 5.36 -4.89 -9.09
N LEU A 222 4.12 -5.27 -8.76
CA LEU A 222 3.56 -5.10 -7.42
C LEU A 222 4.41 -5.79 -6.35
N SER A 223 4.79 -7.04 -6.57
CA SER A 223 5.60 -7.80 -5.62
C SER A 223 6.95 -7.12 -5.34
N VAL A 224 7.57 -6.54 -6.38
CA VAL A 224 8.82 -5.77 -6.22
C VAL A 224 8.58 -4.47 -5.46
N MET A 225 7.51 -3.73 -5.80
CA MET A 225 7.17 -2.47 -5.12
C MET A 225 6.87 -2.70 -3.63
N GLU A 226 6.07 -3.70 -3.29
CA GLU A 226 5.72 -4.05 -1.91
C GLU A 226 6.97 -4.39 -1.10
N LYS A 227 7.87 -5.19 -1.67
CA LYS A 227 9.15 -5.53 -1.03
C LYS A 227 10.01 -4.29 -0.82
N ASP A 228 10.18 -3.46 -1.85
CA ASP A 228 10.98 -2.24 -1.76
C ASP A 228 10.44 -1.27 -0.68
N ILE A 229 9.11 -1.14 -0.58
CA ILE A 229 8.44 -0.32 0.44
C ILE A 229 8.64 -0.93 1.84
N ALA A 230 8.51 -2.24 1.98
CA ALA A 230 8.73 -2.94 3.26
C ALA A 230 10.18 -2.77 3.74
N ASP A 231 11.15 -2.94 2.84
CA ASP A 231 12.57 -2.76 3.12
C ASP A 231 12.88 -1.30 3.52
N ALA A 232 12.28 -0.32 2.82
CA ALA A 232 12.43 1.09 3.15
C ALA A 232 11.87 1.43 4.54
N LYS A 233 10.68 0.92 4.88
CA LYS A 233 10.07 1.10 6.20
C LYS A 233 10.89 0.45 7.32
N SER A 234 11.41 -0.75 7.09
CA SER A 234 12.25 -1.45 8.05
C SER A 234 13.55 -0.68 8.33
N ASN A 235 14.20 -0.18 7.27
CA ASN A 235 15.41 0.64 7.40
C ASN A 235 15.14 1.96 8.14
N ALA A 236 14.01 2.62 7.87
CA ALA A 236 13.60 3.83 8.59
C ALA A 236 13.49 3.57 10.10
N LEU A 237 12.82 2.49 10.49
CA LEU A 237 12.68 2.10 11.91
C LEU A 237 14.03 1.81 12.58
N ILE A 238 14.94 1.12 11.87
CA ILE A 238 16.30 0.85 12.38
C ILE A 238 17.06 2.17 12.62
N LEU A 239 16.96 3.11 11.68
CA LEU A 239 17.62 4.41 11.78
C LEU A 239 17.04 5.27 12.91
N GLU A 240 15.71 5.26 13.10
CA GLU A 240 15.05 5.94 14.20
C GLU A 240 15.50 5.42 15.57
N ASN A 241 15.57 4.09 15.73
CA ASN A 241 16.07 3.47 16.96
C ASN A 241 17.53 3.86 17.22
N ARG A 242 18.38 3.81 16.19
CA ARG A 242 19.79 4.20 16.31
C ARG A 242 19.96 5.69 16.65
N LEU A 243 19.11 6.56 16.10
CA LEU A 243 19.09 7.98 16.45
C LEU A 243 18.68 8.21 17.91
N ALA A 244 17.70 7.46 18.41
CA ALA A 244 17.31 7.51 19.82
C ALA A 244 18.47 7.09 20.73
N ASP A 245 19.17 6.01 20.40
CA ASP A 245 20.34 5.53 21.15
C ASP A 245 21.47 6.55 21.16
N LEU A 246 21.78 7.15 20.02
CA LEU A 246 22.80 8.20 19.93
C LEU A 246 22.45 9.44 20.76
N ARG A 247 21.17 9.85 20.77
CA ARG A 247 20.70 10.97 21.61
C ARG A 247 20.83 10.64 23.09
N ASN A 248 20.47 9.42 23.50
CA ASN A 248 20.61 8.97 24.88
C ASN A 248 22.08 8.90 25.31
N ALA A 249 22.96 8.37 24.45
CA ALA A 249 24.39 8.32 24.70
C ALA A 249 25.00 9.73 24.81
N GLN A 250 24.58 10.66 23.94
CA GLN A 250 25.01 12.05 24.00
C GLN A 250 24.54 12.75 25.28
N ALA A 251 23.29 12.54 25.69
CA ALA A 251 22.74 13.08 26.93
C ALA A 251 23.49 12.54 28.16
N ALA A 252 23.78 11.23 28.20
CA ALA A 252 24.56 10.60 29.26
C ALA A 252 26.00 11.15 29.33
N ASN A 253 26.65 11.32 28.17
CA ASN A 253 27.99 11.90 28.09
C ASN A 253 28.02 13.33 28.62
N ASN A 254 27.05 14.15 28.23
CA ASN A 254 26.91 15.53 28.70
C ASN A 254 26.66 15.58 30.22
N LYS A 255 25.82 14.70 30.75
CA LYS A 255 25.58 14.57 32.20
C LYS A 255 26.85 14.15 32.95
N ALA A 256 27.62 13.20 32.42
CA ALA A 256 28.88 12.76 33.00
C ALA A 256 29.93 13.88 33.00
N LYS A 257 30.03 14.66 31.91
CA LYS A 257 30.90 15.84 31.84
C LYS A 257 30.50 16.90 32.87
N ALA A 258 29.20 17.20 32.98
CA ALA A 258 28.70 18.15 33.96
C ALA A 258 28.99 17.70 35.40
N ALA A 259 28.78 16.41 35.71
CA ALA A 259 29.09 15.86 37.03
C ALA A 259 30.59 15.90 37.35
N LYS A 260 31.45 15.63 36.36
CA LYS A 260 32.92 15.73 36.52
C LYS A 260 33.35 17.17 36.78
N GLU A 261 32.76 18.13 36.09
CA GLU A 261 33.07 19.54 36.28
C GLU A 261 32.57 20.06 37.64
N GLU A 262 31.37 19.65 38.07
CA GLU A 262 30.86 19.96 39.40
C GLU A 262 31.71 19.32 40.51
N SER A 263 32.19 18.09 40.30
CA SER A 263 33.12 17.43 41.22
C SER A 263 34.43 18.20 41.36
N LYS A 264 35.01 18.70 40.26
CA LYS A 264 36.19 19.57 40.31
C LYS A 264 35.91 20.87 41.05
N ARG A 265 34.76 21.51 40.80
CA ARG A 265 34.35 22.74 41.51
C ARG A 265 34.18 22.50 43.01
N LYS A 266 33.58 21.36 43.39
CA LYS A 266 33.45 20.96 44.79
C LYS A 266 34.82 20.73 45.43
N GLN A 267 35.72 20.00 44.77
CA GLN A 267 37.10 19.82 45.26
C GLN A 267 37.83 21.16 45.42
N ALA A 268 37.69 22.09 44.48
CA ALA A 268 38.27 23.42 44.59
C ALA A 268 37.67 24.23 45.76
N ARG A 269 36.36 24.11 46.03
CA ARG A 269 35.71 24.72 47.21
C ARG A 269 36.19 24.10 48.52
N ASP A 270 36.33 22.77 48.57
CA ASP A 270 36.76 22.05 49.78
C ASP A 270 38.25 22.27 50.10
N ALA A 271 39.07 22.66 49.11
CA ALA A 271 40.49 22.97 49.25
C ALA A 271 40.79 24.33 49.90
N ILE A 272 39.77 25.16 50.16
CA ILE A 272 39.92 26.50 50.75
C ILE A 272 39.02 26.62 52.00
N ARG A 273 39.60 26.98 53.15
CA ARG A 273 38.87 27.21 54.42
C ARG A 273 39.05 28.65 54.89
N ARG A 274 38.21 29.16 55.80
CA ARG A 274 38.46 30.48 56.41
C ARG A 274 39.44 30.34 57.57
N CYS A 275 40.32 31.31 57.72
CA CYS A 275 41.19 31.40 58.88
C CYS A 275 40.36 31.60 60.16
N CYS A 276 40.66 30.80 61.18
CA CYS A 276 40.01 30.89 62.48
C CYS A 276 40.50 32.06 63.35
N SER A 277 41.50 32.82 62.92
CA SER A 277 41.97 34.02 63.64
C SER A 277 40.92 35.12 63.61
N GLU A 278 40.56 35.64 64.78
CA GLU A 278 39.61 36.73 64.91
C GLU A 278 40.07 37.96 64.12
N GLY A 279 39.19 38.52 63.28
CA GLY A 279 39.48 39.71 62.46
C GLY A 279 40.36 39.48 61.23
N CYS A 280 40.91 38.28 60.99
CA CYS A 280 41.83 38.04 59.87
C CYS A 280 41.15 38.01 58.50
N GLY A 281 39.95 37.43 58.39
CA GLY A 281 39.14 37.37 57.16
C GLY A 281 39.76 36.59 55.98
N SER A 282 41.02 36.17 56.08
CA SER A 282 41.76 35.48 55.04
C SER A 282 41.38 34.01 54.92
N VAL A 283 41.71 33.40 53.79
CA VAL A 283 41.45 31.99 53.52
C VAL A 283 42.72 31.13 53.66
N CYS A 284 42.54 29.92 54.17
CA CYS A 284 43.53 28.87 54.30
C CYS A 284 43.45 27.96 53.07
N GLU A 285 44.52 27.91 52.28
CA GLU A 285 44.65 26.93 51.21
C GLU A 285 45.17 25.61 51.80
N LEU A 286 44.34 24.58 51.79
CA LEU A 286 44.65 23.27 52.39
C LEU A 286 45.64 22.44 51.56
N ASN A 287 46.04 22.92 50.38
CA ASN A 287 47.07 22.31 49.53
C ASN A 287 48.31 23.21 49.38
N GLY A 288 48.40 24.30 50.17
CA GLY A 288 49.50 25.27 50.12
C GLY A 288 50.61 24.99 51.14
N PRO A 289 51.66 25.82 51.20
CA PRO A 289 52.79 25.66 52.13
C PRO A 289 52.40 25.78 53.62
N ASN A 290 51.19 26.28 53.90
CA ASN A 290 50.63 26.44 55.25
C ASN A 290 49.50 25.42 55.52
N ALA A 291 49.41 24.36 54.73
CA ALA A 291 48.35 23.35 54.79
C ALA A 291 48.33 22.53 56.10
N ASP A 292 49.39 22.60 56.90
CA ASP A 292 49.57 21.92 58.19
C ASP A 292 49.30 22.84 59.40
N LEU A 293 49.01 24.13 59.16
CA LEU A 293 48.74 25.10 60.22
C LEU A 293 47.29 24.99 60.73
N GLY A 294 46.97 23.86 61.36
CA GLY A 294 45.69 23.64 62.05
C GLY A 294 45.87 23.47 63.56
N CYS A 295 44.76 23.52 64.29
CA CYS A 295 44.78 23.24 65.73
C CYS A 295 44.90 21.73 65.99
N GLU A 296 46.03 21.29 66.55
CA GLU A 296 46.33 19.88 66.88
C GLU A 296 45.25 19.24 67.77
N ARG A 297 44.68 20.00 68.71
CA ARG A 297 43.59 19.53 69.59
C ARG A 297 42.27 19.35 68.83
N CYS A 298 41.97 20.20 67.85
CA CYS A 298 40.85 19.97 66.93
C CYS A 298 41.07 18.72 66.07
N PHE A 299 42.33 18.40 65.71
CA PHE A 299 42.64 17.18 64.97
C PHE A 299 42.34 15.94 65.78
N GLY A 300 42.86 15.85 67.02
CA GLY A 300 42.60 14.72 67.91
C GLY A 300 41.11 14.50 68.21
N MET A 301 40.38 15.56 68.55
CA MET A 301 38.94 15.45 68.84
C MET A 301 38.09 15.06 67.62
N LYS A 302 38.54 15.33 66.38
CA LYS A 302 37.85 14.87 65.18
C LYS A 302 38.09 13.39 64.91
N GLU A 303 39.29 12.87 65.16
CA GLU A 303 39.56 11.43 65.08
C GLU A 303 38.71 10.63 66.09
N GLU A 304 38.43 11.23 67.25
CA GLU A 304 37.53 10.69 68.27
C GLU A 304 36.03 10.90 67.95
N GLY A 305 35.69 11.53 66.82
CA GLY A 305 34.32 11.77 66.38
C GLY A 305 33.58 12.91 67.10
N ALA A 306 34.25 13.65 67.98
CA ALA A 306 33.64 14.70 68.81
C ALA A 306 33.48 16.06 68.10
N LEU A 307 34.14 16.27 66.95
CA LEU A 307 34.13 17.53 66.20
C LEU A 307 33.82 17.31 64.71
N GLN A 308 32.89 18.11 64.17
CA GLN A 308 32.52 18.04 62.75
C GLN A 308 33.50 18.76 61.81
N ASN A 309 34.23 19.78 62.28
CA ASN A 309 35.12 20.58 61.43
C ASN A 309 36.45 20.92 62.14
N TYR A 310 37.53 20.98 61.37
CA TYR A 310 38.85 21.42 61.84
C TYR A 310 38.97 22.95 61.82
N SER A 311 39.75 23.49 62.75
CA SER A 311 40.13 24.91 62.74
C SER A 311 41.50 25.09 62.07
N TRP A 312 41.56 25.99 61.09
CA TRP A 312 42.73 26.23 60.26
C TRP A 312 43.22 27.68 60.37
N PHE A 313 44.52 27.90 60.20
CA PHE A 313 45.15 29.20 60.23
C PHE A 313 45.84 29.50 58.89
N CYS A 314 45.73 30.74 58.39
CA CYS A 314 46.28 31.08 57.07
C CYS A 314 47.80 31.39 57.13
N SER A 315 48.33 31.65 58.31
CA SER A 315 49.75 31.93 58.55
C SER A 315 50.18 31.50 59.97
N PRO A 316 51.49 31.29 60.20
CA PRO A 316 52.01 30.95 61.53
C PRO A 316 51.75 32.04 62.57
N GLU A 317 51.67 33.31 62.14
CA GLU A 317 51.33 34.44 63.01
C GLU A 317 49.89 34.36 63.50
N CYS A 318 48.94 34.04 62.62
CA CYS A 318 47.54 33.82 63.00
C CYS A 318 47.38 32.63 63.95
N ALA A 319 48.16 31.56 63.74
CA ALA A 319 48.18 30.41 64.64
C ALA A 319 48.70 30.81 66.04
N LYS A 320 49.79 31.58 66.12
CA LYS A 320 50.38 32.03 67.39
C LYS A 320 49.49 33.03 68.14
N THR A 321 48.99 34.05 67.46
CA THR A 321 48.18 35.11 68.08
C THR A 321 46.84 34.59 68.58
N ASN A 322 46.26 33.58 67.91
CA ASN A 322 44.93 33.08 68.23
C ASN A 322 44.92 31.75 68.99
N ALA A 323 46.07 31.12 69.28
CA ALA A 323 46.15 29.86 70.02
C ALA A 323 45.44 29.94 71.40
N GLY A 324 45.61 31.06 72.12
CA GLY A 324 44.98 31.28 73.43
C GLY A 324 43.46 31.48 73.34
N SER A 325 42.98 32.35 72.45
CA SER A 325 41.54 32.63 72.27
C SER A 325 40.80 31.41 71.71
N HIS A 326 41.38 30.72 70.73
CA HIS A 326 40.79 29.51 70.15
C HIS A 326 40.68 28.37 71.17
N ASN A 327 41.75 28.11 71.95
CA ASN A 327 41.72 27.08 72.99
C ASN A 327 40.71 27.41 74.10
N ALA A 328 40.56 28.68 74.48
CA ALA A 328 39.56 29.11 75.46
C ALA A 328 38.11 29.08 74.93
N ARG A 329 37.89 29.17 73.61
CA ARG A 329 36.53 29.17 73.02
C ARG A 329 36.04 27.79 72.59
N PHE A 330 36.93 26.92 72.13
CA PHE A 330 36.57 25.66 71.50
C PHE A 330 37.07 24.42 72.24
N HIS A 331 37.95 24.61 73.23
CA HIS A 331 38.64 23.51 73.93
C HIS A 331 38.71 23.69 75.46
N SER A 332 38.06 24.72 75.99
CA SER A 332 37.75 24.81 77.42
C SER A 332 36.64 23.82 77.70
N THR A 333 36.91 22.85 78.58
CA THR A 333 35.93 21.88 79.10
C THR A 333 34.57 22.48 79.42
#